data_AF-A0A7V0JNC2-F1
#
_entry.id   AF-A0A7V0JNC2-F1
#
_cell.length_a   1.000
_cell.length_b   1.000
_cell.length_c   1.000
_cell.angle_alpha   90.00
_cell.angle_beta   90.00
_cell.angle_gamma   90.00
#
_symmetry.space_group_name_H-M   'P 1'
#
loop_
_entity.id
_entity.type
_entity.pdbx_description
1 polymer ?
#
loop_
_entity_poly.entity_id
_entity_poly.type
_entity_poly.pdbx_seq_one_letter_code
_entity_poly.pdbx_strand_id
1 'polypeptide(L)'
;MKKKHLLAVVLIMAIIFVGLGGINKVGTAAMLTYSFDDGHISVYSEAFSILENYGQVGTANVISNAVLNANQGWSQKGMNSIQLIEMQNAGWEICSH
;
A
#
# COMPACT_ATOMS: atom_id res chain seq x y z
N MET A 1 -17.67 44.39 21.31
CA MET A 1 -17.96 42.94 21.14
C MET A 1 -17.89 42.25 22.50
N LYS A 2 -18.90 41.47 22.92
CA LYS A 2 -18.89 40.80 24.24
C LYS A 2 -17.74 39.76 24.29
N LYS A 3 -17.05 39.59 25.42
CA LYS A 3 -15.89 38.67 25.58
C LYS A 3 -16.14 37.26 25.00
N LYS A 4 -17.37 36.74 25.11
CA LYS A 4 -17.79 35.44 24.58
C LYS A 4 -17.71 35.34 23.04
N HIS A 5 -17.96 36.45 22.34
CA HIS A 5 -17.91 36.51 20.87
C HIS A 5 -16.46 36.64 20.38
N LEU A 6 -15.60 37.32 21.14
CA LEU A 6 -14.17 37.37 20.87
C LEU A 6 -13.51 35.98 20.99
N LEU A 7 -13.87 35.23 22.02
CA LEU A 7 -13.37 33.86 22.23
C LEU A 7 -13.76 32.92 21.08
N ALA A 8 -15.01 32.99 20.62
CA ALA A 8 -15.50 32.18 19.51
C ALA A 8 -14.75 32.48 18.20
N VAL A 9 -14.48 33.76 17.91
CA VAL A 9 -13.73 34.17 16.71
C VAL A 9 -12.28 33.67 16.77
N VAL A 10 -11.62 33.77 17.93
CA VAL A 10 -10.26 33.24 18.11
C VAL A 10 -10.21 31.72 17.92
N LEU A 11 -11.21 30.99 18.43
CA LEU A 11 -11.28 29.54 18.28
C LEU A 11 -11.46 29.12 16.82
N ILE A 12 -12.35 29.81 16.09
CA ILE A 12 -12.58 29.56 14.65
C ILE A 12 -11.31 29.85 13.85
N MET A 13 -10.64 30.97 14.14
CA MET A 13 -9.38 31.34 13.48
C MET A 13 -8.28 30.30 13.73
N ALA A 14 -8.17 29.76 14.95
CA ALA A 14 -7.22 28.70 15.28
C ALA A 14 -7.52 27.39 14.53
N ILE A 15 -8.79 26.99 14.44
CA ILE A 15 -9.21 25.81 13.68
C ILE A 15 -8.88 25.98 12.19
N ILE A 16 -9.15 27.16 11.62
CA ILE A 16 -8.82 27.47 10.23
C ILE A 16 -7.31 27.44 10.00
N PHE A 17 -6.51 28.03 10.89
CA PHE A 17 -5.05 28.05 10.76
C PHE A 17 -4.43 26.65 10.84
N VAL A 18 -4.92 25.80 11.74
CA VAL A 18 -4.48 24.39 11.85
C VAL A 18 -4.93 23.59 10.63
N GLY A 19 -6.16 23.79 10.16
CA GLY A 19 -6.69 23.13 8.96
C GLY A 19 -5.94 23.52 7.69
N LEU A 20 -5.59 24.81 7.52
CA LEU A 20 -4.86 25.32 6.37
C LEU A 20 -3.38 24.89 6.38
N GLY A 21 -2.77 24.73 7.55
CA GLY A 21 -1.39 24.24 7.67
C GLY A 21 -1.19 22.81 7.18
N GLY A 22 -2.24 21.98 7.19
CA GLY A 22 -2.21 20.59 6.74
C GLY A 22 -2.32 20.38 5.22
N ILE A 23 -2.72 21.41 4.47
CA ILE A 23 -3.07 21.26 3.04
C ILE A 23 -1.82 21.31 2.14
N ASN A 24 -0.72 21.88 2.62
CA ASN A 24 0.47 22.15 1.81
C ASN A 24 1.49 20.99 1.74
N LYS A 25 1.13 19.79 2.22
CA LYS A 25 1.98 18.59 2.07
C LYS A 25 1.67 17.75 0.83
N VAL A 26 0.89 18.27 -0.12
CA VAL A 26 0.87 17.72 -1.49
C VAL A 26 2.13 18.23 -2.22
N GLY A 27 3.30 17.94 -1.64
CA GLY A 27 4.57 18.13 -2.31
C GLY A 27 4.66 17.12 -3.44
N THR A 28 5.18 17.55 -4.59
CA THR A 28 5.54 16.73 -5.75
C THR A 28 6.63 15.70 -5.38
N ALA A 29 6.27 14.73 -4.54
CA ALA A 29 7.09 13.56 -4.33
C ALA A 29 7.02 12.71 -5.60
N ALA A 30 8.16 12.19 -6.05
CA ALA A 30 8.18 11.23 -7.15
C ALA A 30 7.28 10.04 -6.78
N MET A 31 6.36 9.68 -7.66
CA MET A 31 5.58 8.46 -7.48
C MET A 31 6.44 7.26 -7.87
N LEU A 32 6.45 6.24 -7.03
CA LEU A 32 7.17 5.00 -7.24
C LEU A 32 6.17 3.85 -7.21
N THR A 33 6.32 2.93 -8.16
CA THR A 33 5.54 1.69 -8.22
C THR A 33 6.51 0.52 -8.16
N TYR A 34 6.25 -0.42 -7.25
CA TYR A 34 6.94 -1.70 -7.19
C TYR A 34 6.07 -2.74 -7.92
N SER A 35 6.65 -3.42 -8.91
CA SER A 35 5.99 -4.46 -9.69
C SER A 35 6.87 -5.69 -9.72
N PHE A 36 6.32 -6.85 -9.34
CA PHE A 36 7.04 -8.10 -9.25
C PHE A 36 6.42 -9.14 -10.20
N ASP A 37 7.26 -9.70 -11.07
CA ASP A 37 6.86 -10.58 -12.16
C ASP A 37 6.96 -12.07 -11.78
N ASP A 38 6.40 -12.91 -12.66
CA ASP A 38 6.42 -14.39 -12.64
C ASP A 38 5.75 -15.10 -11.43
N GLY A 39 5.37 -14.37 -10.39
CA GLY A 39 4.72 -14.95 -9.21
C GLY A 39 5.63 -15.84 -8.36
N HIS A 40 6.94 -15.56 -8.32
CA HIS A 40 7.91 -16.33 -7.54
C HIS A 40 7.69 -16.18 -6.01
N ILE A 41 7.97 -17.23 -5.25
CA ILE A 41 7.71 -17.36 -3.80
C ILE A 41 8.49 -16.33 -2.96
N SER A 42 9.60 -15.81 -3.47
CA SER A 42 10.37 -14.73 -2.82
C SER A 42 9.59 -13.43 -2.75
N VAL A 43 8.60 -13.22 -3.63
CA VAL A 43 7.73 -12.04 -3.54
C VAL A 43 6.93 -12.08 -2.23
N TYR A 44 6.36 -13.24 -1.87
CA TYR A 44 5.67 -13.41 -0.60
C TYR A 44 6.62 -13.53 0.60
N SER A 45 7.69 -14.33 0.49
CA SER A 45 8.56 -14.64 1.63
C SER A 45 9.58 -13.55 1.96
N GLU A 46 9.87 -12.64 1.03
CA GLU A 46 10.84 -11.55 1.24
C GLU A 46 10.23 -10.19 0.93
N ALA A 47 9.81 -9.94 -0.32
CA ALA A 47 9.39 -8.61 -0.74
C ALA A 47 8.18 -8.10 0.07
N PHE A 48 7.20 -8.97 0.33
CA PHE A 48 6.01 -8.64 1.09
C PHE A 48 6.36 -8.10 2.49
N SER A 49 7.19 -8.84 3.24
CA SER A 49 7.63 -8.41 4.58
C SER A 49 8.51 -7.16 4.54
N ILE A 50 9.38 -7.03 3.54
CA ILE A 50 10.21 -5.82 3.38
C ILE A 50 9.32 -4.60 3.18
N LEU A 51 8.37 -4.64 2.23
CA LEU A 51 7.51 -3.50 1.95
C LEU A 51 6.57 -3.18 3.11
N GLU A 52 6.06 -4.20 3.81
CA GLU A 52 5.24 -4.02 5.02
C GLU A 52 5.99 -3.23 6.11
N ASN A 53 7.27 -3.54 6.34
CA ASN A 53 8.11 -2.83 7.31
C ASN A 53 8.28 -1.32 7.00
N TYR A 54 8.08 -0.92 5.74
CA TYR A 54 8.14 0.48 5.31
C TYR A 54 6.74 1.10 5.08
N GLY A 55 5.66 0.38 5.38
CA GLY A 55 4.30 0.85 5.12
C GLY A 55 4.01 1.04 3.62
N GLN A 56 4.65 0.23 2.77
CA GLN A 56 4.51 0.27 1.32
C GLN A 56 3.81 -1.00 0.81
N VAL A 57 3.30 -0.92 -0.42
CA VAL A 57 2.66 -2.03 -1.15
C VAL A 57 3.19 -2.09 -2.58
N GLY A 58 2.98 -3.21 -3.25
CA GLY A 58 3.36 -3.41 -4.64
C GLY A 58 2.30 -4.17 -5.43
N THR A 59 2.64 -4.52 -6.66
CA THR A 59 1.87 -5.44 -7.50
C THR A 59 2.57 -6.79 -7.61
N ALA A 60 1.80 -7.87 -7.58
CA ALA A 60 2.29 -9.21 -7.89
C ALA A 60 1.65 -9.69 -9.20
N ASN A 61 2.44 -9.75 -10.26
CA ASN A 61 2.01 -10.19 -11.58
C ASN A 61 2.25 -11.70 -11.67
N VAL A 62 1.16 -12.48 -11.74
CA VAL A 62 1.23 -13.94 -11.66
C VAL A 62 0.78 -14.64 -12.94
N ILE A 63 1.52 -15.69 -13.31
CA ILE A 63 1.09 -16.65 -14.33
C ILE A 63 0.16 -17.64 -13.65
N SER A 64 -1.12 -17.65 -14.03
CA SER A 64 -2.15 -18.48 -13.37
C SER A 64 -1.76 -19.96 -13.25
N ASN A 65 -1.13 -20.52 -14.29
CA ASN A 65 -0.69 -21.91 -14.29
C ASN A 65 0.46 -22.18 -13.30
N ALA A 66 1.31 -21.19 -12.99
CA ALA A 66 2.35 -21.33 -11.98
C ALA A 66 1.75 -21.36 -10.57
N VAL A 67 0.69 -20.59 -10.32
CA VAL A 67 -0.04 -20.58 -9.04
C VAL A 67 -0.78 -21.91 -8.81
N LEU A 68 -1.49 -22.40 -9.83
CA LEU A 68 -2.24 -23.66 -9.75
C LEU A 68 -1.32 -24.88 -9.56
N ASN A 69 -0.09 -24.80 -10.07
CA ASN A 69 0.92 -25.86 -9.97
C ASN A 69 2.03 -25.51 -8.97
N ALA A 70 1.79 -24.61 -8.02
CA ALA A 70 2.82 -24.13 -7.07
C ALA A 70 3.50 -25.25 -6.26
N ASN A 71 2.91 -26.44 -6.22
CA ASN A 71 3.44 -27.62 -5.52
C ASN A 71 4.07 -28.68 -6.46
N GLN A 72 4.18 -28.42 -7.77
CA GLN A 72 4.65 -29.40 -8.77
C GLN A 72 5.66 -28.80 -9.77
N GLY A 73 6.75 -29.51 -10.09
CA GLY A 73 7.67 -29.15 -11.19
C GLY A 73 8.44 -27.83 -11.03
N TRP A 74 8.76 -27.17 -12.15
CA TRP A 74 9.48 -25.86 -12.19
C TRP A 74 8.76 -24.76 -11.38
N SER A 75 7.46 -24.92 -11.13
CA SER A 75 6.63 -24.06 -10.29
C SER A 75 6.65 -24.39 -8.79
N GLN A 76 7.52 -25.30 -8.29
CA GLN A 76 7.71 -25.50 -6.83
C GLN A 76 8.23 -24.28 -6.07
N LYS A 77 8.46 -23.17 -6.78
CA LYS A 77 8.80 -21.87 -6.22
C LYS A 77 7.78 -20.78 -6.58
N GLY A 78 6.56 -21.14 -6.99
CA GLY A 78 5.48 -20.18 -7.19
C GLY A 78 4.75 -19.87 -5.89
N MET A 79 4.20 -18.65 -5.79
CA MET A 79 3.21 -18.36 -4.75
C MET A 79 1.93 -19.16 -5.01
N ASN A 80 1.32 -19.67 -3.94
CA ASN A 80 0.02 -20.32 -4.01
C ASN A 80 -1.13 -19.32 -3.82
N SER A 81 -2.37 -19.76 -4.05
CA SER A 81 -3.54 -18.89 -3.97
C SER A 81 -3.79 -18.30 -2.58
N ILE A 82 -3.46 -19.02 -1.51
CA ILE A 82 -3.62 -18.53 -0.13
C ILE A 82 -2.71 -17.32 0.10
N GLN A 83 -1.45 -17.43 -0.31
CA GLN A 83 -0.46 -16.36 -0.20
C GLN A 83 -0.86 -15.11 -0.99
N LEU A 84 -1.39 -15.30 -2.20
CA LEU A 84 -1.87 -14.18 -3.02
C LEU A 84 -3.09 -13.48 -2.39
N ILE A 85 -4.00 -14.24 -1.78
CA ILE A 85 -5.16 -13.67 -1.05
C ILE A 85 -4.69 -12.89 0.18
N GLU A 86 -3.71 -13.40 0.92
CA GLU A 86 -3.14 -12.69 2.07
C GLU A 86 -2.50 -11.36 1.66
N MET A 87 -1.72 -11.36 0.57
CA MET A 87 -1.14 -10.13 0.02
C MET A 87 -2.22 -9.14 -0.44
N GLN A 88 -3.26 -9.63 -1.13
CA GLN A 88 -4.38 -8.79 -1.54
C GLN A 88 -5.11 -8.15 -0.35
N ASN A 89 -5.35 -8.93 0.70
CA ASN A 89 -5.95 -8.42 1.95
C ASN A 89 -5.07 -7.37 2.65
N ALA A 90 -3.75 -7.43 2.43
CA ALA A 90 -2.79 -6.42 2.90
C ALA A 90 -2.66 -5.21 1.96
N GLY A 91 -3.44 -5.14 0.89
CA GLY A 91 -3.50 -3.98 -0.03
C GLY A 91 -2.60 -4.09 -1.25
N TRP A 92 -1.99 -5.24 -1.52
CA TRP A 92 -1.30 -5.49 -2.78
C TRP A 92 -2.28 -5.69 -3.93
N GLU A 93 -1.88 -5.27 -5.13
CA GLU A 93 -2.61 -5.58 -6.36
C GLU A 93 -2.12 -6.91 -6.93
N ILE A 94 -3.04 -7.83 -7.24
CA ILE A 94 -2.71 -9.11 -7.87
C ILE A 94 -3.11 -9.05 -9.35
N CYS A 95 -2.11 -9.09 -10.23
CA CYS A 95 -2.29 -8.89 -11.66
C CYS A 95 -2.13 -10.20 -12.45
N SER A 96 -2.75 -10.27 -13.62
CA SER A 96 -2.35 -11.26 -14.64
C SER A 96 -0.96 -10.90 -15.16
N HIS A 97 -0.09 -11.90 -15.25
CA HIS A 97 1.17 -11.82 -16.00
C HIS A 97 1.04 -12.52 -17.35
#